data_AF-A0AAD0VBH3-F1
#
_entry.id   AF-A0AAD0VBH3-F1
#
_cell.length_a   1.000
_cell.length_b   1.000
_cell.length_c   1.000
_cell.angle_alpha   90.00
_cell.angle_beta   90.00
_cell.angle_gamma   90.00
#
_symmetry.space_group_name_H-M   'P 1'
#
loop_
_entity.id
_entity.type
_entity.pdbx_description
1 polymer ?
#
loop_
_entity_poly.entity_id
_entity_poly.type
_entity_poly.pdbx_seq_one_letter_code
_entity_poly.pdbx_strand_id
1 'polypeptide(L)'
;MKEYQPMNITILRTTTSIGVHLAWTAIAGGALIIAKRDKNLELSHFMKSQFIFFFSSIILMHALWDMDLLINNLLQMVILIILAWIELFVIINAVLKK
;
A
#
# COMPACT_ATOMS: atom_id res chain seq x y z
N MET A 1 23.33 21.03 15.47
CA MET A 1 21.87 20.86 15.43
C MET A 1 21.42 21.30 14.04
N LYS A 2 21.03 20.38 13.15
CA LYS A 2 20.52 20.77 11.83
C LYS A 2 19.15 21.38 12.05
N GLU A 3 18.98 22.63 11.62
CA GLU A 3 17.69 23.31 11.55
C GLU A 3 16.80 22.50 10.58
N TYR A 4 16.01 21.58 11.12
CA TYR A 4 14.95 20.95 10.35
C TYR A 4 13.90 22.04 10.11
N GLN A 5 13.82 22.56 8.89
CA GLN A 5 12.70 23.40 8.48
C GLN A 5 11.45 22.50 8.50
N PRO A 6 10.55 22.61 9.50
CA PRO A 6 9.43 21.69 9.66
C PRO A 6 8.53 21.68 8.42
N MET A 7 8.49 22.81 7.70
CA MET A 7 7.82 22.96 6.41
C MET A 7 8.30 21.94 5.36
N ASN A 8 9.60 21.69 5.24
CA ASN A 8 10.15 20.79 4.22
C ASN A 8 9.74 19.33 4.48
N ILE A 9 9.73 18.92 5.75
CA ILE A 9 9.29 17.57 6.14
C ILE A 9 7.79 17.43 5.86
N THR A 10 6.99 18.43 6.24
CA THR A 10 5.54 18.42 6.01
C THR A 10 5.21 18.30 4.52
N ILE A 11 5.81 19.13 3.67
CA ILE A 11 5.61 19.08 2.21
C ILE A 11 6.00 17.71 1.64
N LEU A 12 7.15 17.18 2.07
CA LEU A 12 7.61 15.86 1.65
C LEU A 12 6.59 14.78 2.05
N ARG A 13 6.15 14.76 3.31
CA ARG A 13 5.20 13.78 3.83
C ARG A 13 3.85 13.86 3.12
N THR A 14 3.30 15.07 2.93
CA THR A 14 2.04 15.29 2.21
C THR A 14 2.13 14.76 0.78
N THR A 15 3.20 15.09 0.06
CA THR A 15 3.40 14.65 -1.33
C THR A 15 3.54 13.14 -1.42
N THR A 16 4.37 12.53 -0.57
CA THR A 16 4.55 11.06 -0.56
C THR A 16 3.29 10.33 -0.13
N SER A 17 2.51 10.90 0.81
CA SER A 17 1.28 10.29 1.31
C SER A 17 0.25 10.12 0.19
N ILE A 18 0.08 11.12 -0.68
CA ILE A 18 -0.84 11.06 -1.81
C ILE A 18 -0.49 9.89 -2.74
N GLY A 19 0.78 9.76 -3.13
CA GLY A 19 1.21 8.69 -4.05
C GLY A 19 1.10 7.30 -3.42
N VAL A 20 1.58 7.17 -2.19
CA VAL A 20 1.66 5.86 -1.50
C VAL A 20 0.27 5.36 -1.10
N HIS A 21 -0.62 6.21 -0.57
CA HIS A 21 -1.99 5.82 -0.23
C HIS A 21 -2.83 5.51 -1.49
N LEU A 22 -2.59 6.21 -2.60
CA LEU A 22 -3.27 5.89 -3.85
C LEU A 22 -2.90 4.47 -4.33
N ALA A 23 -1.62 4.09 -4.26
CA ALA A 23 -1.19 2.73 -4.60
C ALA A 23 -1.81 1.68 -3.67
N TRP A 24 -1.79 1.94 -2.35
CA TRP A 24 -2.37 1.04 -1.36
C TRP A 24 -3.88 0.86 -1.50
N THR A 25 -4.62 1.95 -1.77
CA THR A 25 -6.07 1.86 -2.01
C THR A 25 -6.39 1.09 -3.30
N ALA A 26 -5.57 1.23 -4.35
CA ALA A 26 -5.70 0.44 -5.56
C ALA A 26 -5.47 -1.06 -5.32
N ILE A 27 -4.46 -1.42 -4.50
CA ILE A 27 -4.20 -2.82 -4.11
C ILE A 27 -5.38 -3.37 -3.30
N ALA A 28 -5.88 -2.64 -2.29
CA ALA A 28 -7.03 -3.07 -1.50
C ALA A 28 -8.29 -3.26 -2.35
N GLY A 29 -8.57 -2.32 -3.26
CA GLY A 29 -9.69 -2.41 -4.20
C GLY A 29 -9.56 -3.60 -5.15
N GLY A 30 -8.37 -3.83 -5.71
CA GLY A 30 -8.10 -4.99 -6.56
C GLY A 30 -8.21 -6.32 -5.82
N ALA A 31 -7.76 -6.39 -4.57
CA ALA A 31 -7.91 -7.56 -3.72
C ALA A 31 -9.40 -7.86 -3.44
N LEU A 32 -10.21 -6.82 -3.25
CA LEU A 32 -11.65 -6.96 -3.09
C LEU A 32 -12.33 -7.44 -4.38
N ILE A 33 -11.90 -6.94 -5.55
CA ILE A 33 -12.35 -7.44 -6.86
C ILE A 33 -12.00 -8.93 -7.02
N ILE A 34 -10.78 -9.33 -6.64
CA ILE A 34 -10.35 -10.74 -6.65
C ILE A 34 -11.26 -11.59 -5.75
N ALA A 35 -11.51 -11.16 -4.52
CA ALA A 35 -12.32 -11.86 -3.53
C ALA A 35 -13.81 -11.97 -3.94
N LYS A 36 -14.39 -10.88 -4.45
CA LYS A 36 -15.80 -10.80 -4.89
C LYS A 36 -16.07 -11.61 -6.16
N ARG A 37 -15.15 -11.58 -7.13
CA ARG A 37 -15.39 -12.10 -8.49
C ARG A 37 -16.65 -11.45 -9.11
N ASP A 38 -17.47 -12.23 -9.81
CA ASP A 38 -18.66 -11.75 -10.50
C ASP A 38 -19.90 -11.69 -9.60
N LYS A 39 -19.74 -11.98 -8.29
CA LYS A 39 -20.83 -11.91 -7.32
C LYS A 39 -21.10 -10.46 -6.91
N ASN A 40 -22.26 -10.22 -6.29
CA ASN A 40 -22.53 -8.95 -5.62
C ASN A 40 -21.57 -8.73 -4.44
N LEU A 41 -21.38 -7.47 -4.05
CA LEU A 41 -20.51 -7.12 -2.93
C LEU A 41 -21.19 -7.54 -1.61
N GLU A 42 -20.53 -8.38 -0.83
CA GLU A 42 -20.98 -8.82 0.47
C GLU A 42 -19.87 -8.62 1.50
N LEU A 43 -20.23 -8.40 2.77
CA LEU A 43 -19.27 -8.28 3.87
C LEU A 43 -18.40 -9.54 4.04
N SER A 44 -18.92 -10.69 3.62
CA SER A 44 -18.19 -11.96 3.62
C SER A 44 -16.91 -11.92 2.77
N HIS A 45 -16.83 -11.05 1.76
CA HIS A 45 -15.66 -10.92 0.87
C HIS A 45 -14.45 -10.28 1.57
N PHE A 46 -14.67 -9.46 2.59
CA PHE A 46 -13.61 -8.89 3.42
C PHE A 46 -12.96 -9.93 4.34
N MET A 47 -13.62 -11.08 4.55
CA MET A 47 -13.10 -12.20 5.34
C MET A 47 -12.46 -13.29 4.47
N LYS A 48 -12.38 -13.08 3.15
CA LYS A 48 -11.70 -14.01 2.24
C LYS A 48 -10.19 -13.91 2.41
N SER A 49 -9.52 -15.05 2.41
CA SER A 49 -8.05 -15.13 2.58
C SER A 49 -7.30 -14.27 1.56
N GLN A 50 -7.80 -14.16 0.33
CA GLN A 50 -7.20 -13.31 -0.70
C GLN A 50 -7.23 -11.83 -0.29
N PHE A 51 -8.37 -11.34 0.21
CA PHE A 51 -8.48 -9.95 0.65
C PHE A 51 -7.62 -9.71 1.89
N ILE A 52 -7.73 -10.57 2.91
CA ILE A 52 -6.97 -10.44 4.15
C ILE A 52 -5.46 -10.42 3.87
N PHE A 53 -4.96 -11.28 2.98
CA PHE A 53 -3.54 -11.32 2.65
C PHE A 53 -3.01 -9.97 2.14
N PHE A 54 -3.63 -9.41 1.10
CA PHE A 54 -3.21 -8.11 0.54
C PHE A 54 -3.50 -6.95 1.51
N PHE A 55 -4.63 -7.00 2.20
CA PHE A 55 -4.99 -5.95 3.17
C PHE A 55 -4.03 -5.90 4.36
N SER A 56 -3.65 -7.06 4.91
CA SER A 56 -2.63 -7.14 5.96
C SER A 56 -1.26 -6.67 5.45
N SER A 57 -0.91 -6.96 4.19
CA SER A 57 0.33 -6.45 3.60
C SER A 57 0.36 -4.92 3.56
N ILE A 58 -0.73 -4.29 3.12
CA ILE A 58 -0.88 -2.83 3.13
C ILE A 58 -0.73 -2.25 4.53
N ILE A 59 -1.36 -2.86 5.54
CA ILE A 59 -1.24 -2.40 6.93
C ILE A 59 0.22 -2.45 7.40
N LEU A 60 0.94 -3.53 7.07
CA LEU A 60 2.36 -3.68 7.40
C LEU A 60 3.20 -2.62 6.68
N MET A 61 2.98 -2.40 5.39
CA MET A 61 3.68 -1.37 4.63
C MET A 61 3.40 0.04 5.16
N HIS A 62 2.16 0.32 5.58
CA HIS A 62 1.80 1.59 6.20
C HIS A 62 2.50 1.78 7.55
N ALA A 63 2.53 0.75 8.38
CA ALA A 63 3.26 0.79 9.65
C ALA A 63 4.76 1.01 9.42
N LEU A 64 5.34 0.31 8.44
CA LEU A 64 6.75 0.48 8.06
C LEU A 64 7.05 1.84 7.44
N TRP A 65 6.08 2.52 6.81
CA TRP A 65 6.28 3.88 6.29
C TRP A 65 6.35 4.94 7.40
N ASP A 66 5.62 4.74 8.49
CA ASP A 66 5.58 5.69 9.61
C ASP A 66 6.64 5.41 10.69
N MET A 67 7.17 4.18 10.72
CA MET A 67 8.19 3.77 11.70
C MET A 67 9.56 4.37 11.40
N ASP A 68 10.23 4.84 12.45
CA ASP A 68 11.63 5.24 12.41
C ASP A 68 12.51 3.99 12.47
N LEU A 69 12.98 3.55 11.31
CA LEU A 69 13.82 2.36 11.16
C LEU A 69 15.30 2.76 11.15
N LEU A 70 16.17 1.86 11.61
CA LEU A 70 17.64 2.06 11.60
C LEU A 70 18.28 2.05 10.20
N ILE A 71 17.49 2.24 9.14
CA ILE A 71 17.90 2.26 7.74
C ILE A 71 17.74 3.67 7.18
N ASN A 72 18.41 3.94 6.05
CA ASN A 72 18.28 5.23 5.38
C ASN A 72 16.83 5.48 4.91
N ASN A 73 16.24 6.64 5.24
CA ASN A 73 14.86 6.99 4.89
C ASN A 73 14.56 6.91 3.38
N LEU A 74 15.51 7.28 2.52
CA LEU A 74 15.34 7.16 1.07
C LEU A 74 15.31 5.69 0.66
N LEU A 75 16.19 4.86 1.23
CA LEU A 75 16.22 3.43 0.98
C LEU A 75 14.91 2.75 1.44
N GLN A 76 14.41 3.12 2.62
CA GLN A 76 13.11 2.67 3.14
C GLN A 76 11.98 3.00 2.17
N MET A 77 11.90 4.24 1.68
CA MET A 77 10.89 4.64 0.68
C MET A 77 11.03 3.85 -0.63
N VAL A 78 12.24 3.66 -1.14
CA VAL A 78 12.48 2.88 -2.37
C VAL A 78 12.00 1.43 -2.20
N ILE A 79 12.32 0.79 -1.08
CA ILE A 79 11.87 -0.57 -0.78
C ILE A 79 10.33 -0.65 -0.74
N LEU A 80 9.68 0.29 -0.03
CA LEU A 80 8.22 0.34 0.05
C LEU A 80 7.56 0.55 -1.32
N ILE A 81 8.14 1.40 -2.18
CA ILE A 81 7.65 1.61 -3.55
C ILE A 81 7.77 0.33 -4.37
N ILE A 82 8.92 -0.35 -4.32
CA ILE A 82 9.13 -1.61 -5.05
C ILE A 82 8.12 -2.68 -4.59
N LEU A 83 7.92 -2.83 -3.29
CA LEU A 83 6.93 -3.75 -2.73
C LEU A 83 5.51 -3.43 -3.20
N ALA A 84 5.12 -2.14 -3.18
CA ALA A 84 3.81 -1.71 -3.66
C ALA A 84 3.62 -2.03 -5.15
N TRP A 85 4.65 -1.83 -5.97
CA TRP A 85 4.63 -2.16 -7.39
C TRP A 85 4.48 -3.66 -7.63
N ILE A 86 5.19 -4.50 -6.87
CA ILE A 86 5.06 -5.95 -6.95
C ILE A 86 3.61 -6.37 -6.67
N GLU A 87 3.02 -5.90 -5.58
CA GLU A 87 1.62 -6.20 -5.25
C GLU A 87 0.65 -5.69 -6.32
N LEU A 88 0.88 -4.47 -6.83
CA LEU A 88 0.07 -3.89 -7.90
C LEU A 88 0.10 -4.76 -9.16
N PHE A 89 1.28 -5.22 -9.59
CA PHE A 89 1.39 -6.10 -10.74
C PHE A 89 0.75 -7.47 -10.51
N VAL A 90 0.89 -8.03 -9.30
CA VAL A 90 0.22 -9.28 -8.93
C VAL A 90 -1.30 -9.14 -9.03
N ILE A 91 -1.85 -8.06 -8.48
CA ILE A 91 -3.28 -7.73 -8.52
C ILE A 91 -3.75 -7.55 -9.97
N ILE A 92 -3.07 -6.72 -10.76
CA ILE A 92 -3.43 -6.46 -12.16
C ILE A 92 -3.46 -7.77 -12.95
N ASN A 93 -2.41 -8.58 -12.81
CA ASN A 93 -2.33 -9.87 -13.49
C ASN A 93 -3.42 -10.84 -13.03
N ALA A 94 -3.74 -10.87 -11.73
CA ALA A 94 -4.81 -11.73 -11.21
C ALA A 94 -6.22 -11.27 -11.63
N VAL A 95 -6.44 -9.97 -11.80
CA VAL A 95 -7.71 -9.41 -12.29
C VAL A 95 -7.85 -9.64 -13.79
N LEU A 96 -6.78 -9.49 -14.58
CA LEU A 96 -6.80 -9.69 -16.04
C LEU A 96 -6.88 -11.17 -16.46
N LYS A 97 -6.45 -12.11 -15.60
CA LYS A 97 -6.52 -13.56 -15.86
C LYS A 97 -7.85 -14.20 -15.44
N LYS A 98 -8.79 -13.43 -14.92
CA LYS A 98 -10.18 -13.87 -14.76
C LYS A 98 -10.89 -13.91 -16.10
#